data_AF-A0A315BH50-F1
#
_entry.id   AF-A0A315BH50-F1
#
_cell.length_a   1.000
_cell.length_b   1.000
_cell.length_c   1.000
_cell.angle_alpha   90.00
_cell.angle_beta   90.00
_cell.angle_gamma   90.00
#
_symmetry.space_group_name_H-M   'P 1'
#
loop_
_entity.id
_entity.type
_entity.pdbx_description
1 polymer ?
#
loop_
_entity_poly.entity_id
_entity_poly.type
_entity_poly.pdbx_seq_one_letter_code
_entity_poly.pdbx_strand_id
1 'polypeptide(L)' 'MQVLTHQPGIGRPVEGGLRELIISRRRSVCLARYAWVDVLDRVMVARIWHQREAGYQDDEV' A
#
# COMPACT_ATOMS: atom_id res chain seq x y z
N MET A 1 3.44 -10.75 7.78
CA MET A 1 4.27 -10.18 6.70
C MET A 1 4.19 -11.09 5.47
N GLN A 2 2.99 -11.39 4.95
CA GLN A 2 2.83 -12.36 3.84
C GLN A 2 1.65 -12.04 2.90
N VAL A 3 0.80 -11.04 3.21
CA VAL A 3 -0.45 -10.84 2.47
C VAL A 3 -0.20 -10.40 1.02
N LEU A 4 0.78 -9.53 0.80
CA LEU A 4 1.16 -9.04 -0.54
C LEU A 4 1.78 -10.13 -1.43
N THR A 5 2.38 -11.16 -0.82
CA THR A 5 2.94 -12.30 -1.55
C THR A 5 1.85 -13.24 -2.06
N HIS A 6 0.74 -13.38 -1.32
CA HIS A 6 -0.34 -14.30 -1.68
C HIS A 6 -1.49 -13.61 -2.41
N GLN A 7 -1.64 -12.29 -2.26
CA GLN A 7 -2.71 -11.49 -2.85
C GLN A 7 -2.14 -10.14 -3.33
N PRO A 8 -1.39 -10.12 -4.44
CA PRO A 8 -0.77 -8.90 -4.98
C PRO A 8 -1.79 -7.91 -5.58
N GLY A 9 -3.06 -8.31 -5.70
CA GLY A 9 -4.15 -7.44 -6.15
C GLY A 9 -4.77 -6.57 -5.06
N ILE A 10 -4.37 -6.73 -3.79
CA ILE A 10 -4.99 -6.03 -2.65
C ILE A 10 -4.65 -4.54 -2.64
N GLY A 11 -5.64 -3.69 -2.39
CA GLY A 11 -5.45 -2.24 -2.35
C GLY A 11 -5.94 -1.52 -3.61
N ARG A 12 -5.97 -0.19 -3.53
CA ARG A 12 -6.58 0.67 -4.54
C ARG A 12 -5.60 0.85 -5.71
N PRO A 13 -5.99 0.52 -6.95
CA PRO A 13 -5.17 0.85 -8.11
C PRO A 13 -5.07 2.37 -8.28
N VAL A 14 -3.89 2.85 -8.60
CA VAL A 14 -3.61 4.25 -8.93
C VAL A 14 -2.88 4.33 -10.27
N GLU A 15 -2.59 5.55 -10.73
CA GLU A 15 -1.90 5.75 -12.01
C GLU A 15 -0.52 5.05 -12.07
N GLY A 16 -0.12 4.66 -13.28
CA GLY A 16 1.19 4.05 -13.54
C GLY A 16 1.31 2.58 -13.13
N GLY A 17 0.20 1.86 -12.96
CA GLY A 17 0.21 0.43 -12.58
C GLY A 17 0.55 0.20 -11.11
N LEU A 18 0.54 1.26 -10.31
CA LEU A 18 0.79 1.20 -8.88
C LEU A 18 -0.51 0.90 -8.12
N ARG A 19 -0.35 0.41 -6.90
CA ARG A 19 -1.43 0.13 -5.96
C ARG A 19 -1.08 0.76 -4.62
N GLU A 20 -2.11 1.25 -3.95
CA GLU A 20 -1.99 1.80 -2.60
C GLU A 20 -2.63 0.85 -1.60
N LEU A 21 -1.88 0.53 -0.56
CA LEU A 21 -2.32 -0.29 0.54
C LEU A 21 -2.22 0.50 1.84
N ILE A 22 -3.35 0.64 2.52
CA ILE A 22 -3.40 1.14 3.89
C ILE A 22 -2.98 -0.01 4.81
N ILE A 23 -1.88 0.18 5.52
CA ILE A 23 -1.37 -0.74 6.53
C ILE A 23 -1.63 -0.07 7.88
N SER A 24 -2.67 -0.51 8.56
CA SER A 24 -2.96 -0.10 9.94
C SER A 24 -2.31 -1.09 10.92
N ARG A 25 -1.49 -0.59 11.85
CA ARG A 25 -1.00 -1.39 12.98
C ARG A 25 -1.18 -0.61 14.27
N ARG A 26 -2.09 -1.09 15.13
CA ARG A 26 -2.49 -0.43 16.39
C ARG A 26 -2.96 1.02 16.15
N ARG A 27 -2.20 2.02 16.63
CA ARG A 27 -2.52 3.46 16.56
C ARG A 27 -1.78 4.19 15.43
N SER A 28 -1.16 3.45 14.52
CA SER A 28 -0.43 4.04 13.39
C SER A 28 -0.96 3.47 12.09
N VAL A 29 -1.37 4.36 11.20
CA VAL A 29 -1.67 4.04 9.82
C VAL A 29 -0.47 4.44 8.95
N CYS A 30 -0.11 3.57 8.01
CA CYS A 30 0.87 3.85 6.98
C CYS A 30 0.26 3.54 5.61
N LEU A 31 0.49 4.40 4.63
CA LEU A 31 0.14 4.16 3.24
C LEU A 31 1.38 3.62 2.51
N ALA A 32 1.27 2.41 1.96
CA ALA A 32 2.30 1.82 1.11
C ALA A 32 1.86 1.89 -0.35
N ARG A 33 2.64 2.58 -1.19
CA ARG A 33 2.47 2.53 -2.65
C ARG A 33 3.41 1.49 -3.22
N TYR A 34 2.88 0.53 -3.96
CA TYR A 34 3.63 -0.60 -4.47
C TYR A 34 3.23 -0.97 -5.89
N ALA A 35 4.12 -1.69 -6.58
CA ALA A 35 3.88 -2.31 -7.88
C ALA A 35 3.98 -3.83 -7.74
N TRP A 36 3.13 -4.55 -8.45
CA TRP A 36 3.37 -5.97 -8.71
C TRP A 36 4.21 -6.10 -9.98
N VAL A 37 5.33 -6.81 -9.89
CA VAL A 37 6.19 -7.12 -11.03
C VAL A 37 6.09 -8.61 -11.29
N ASP A 38 5.33 -8.96 -12.32
CA ASP A 38 5.04 -10.34 -12.73
C ASP A 38 6.30 -11.10 -13.16
N VAL A 39 7.19 -10.46 -13.92
CA VAL A 39 8.46 -11.06 -14.40
C VAL A 39 9.35 -11.53 -13.25
N LEU A 40 9.25 -10.87 -12.10
CA LEU A 40 10.08 -11.15 -10.92
C LEU A 40 9.32 -11.90 -9.83
N ASP A 41 8.03 -12.13 -10.00
CA ASP A 41 7.10 -12.65 -8.98
C ASP A 41 7.25 -11.91 -7.63
N ARG A 42 7.37 -10.59 -7.70
CA ARG A 42 7.73 -9.75 -6.54
C ARG A 42 6.92 -8.47 -6.48
N VAL A 43 6.70 -8.04 -5.24
CA VAL A 43 6.14 -6.73 -4.92
C VAL A 43 7.27 -5.73 -4.70
N MET A 44 7.26 -4.64 -5.45
CA MET A 44 8.16 -3.51 -5.23
C MET A 44 7.43 -2.38 -4.52
N VAL A 45 7.92 -1.99 -3.35
CA VAL A 45 7.37 -0.86 -2.60
C VAL A 45 8.08 0.41 -3.06
N ALA A 46 7.34 1.30 -3.72
CA ALA A 46 7.87 2.56 -4.24
C ALA A 46 8.00 3.62 -3.14
N ARG A 47 7.04 3.65 -2.20
CA ARG A 47 7.03 4.61 -1.10
C ARG A 47 6.20 4.12 0.07
N ILE A 48 6.63 4.48 1.28
CA ILE A 48 5.86 4.30 2.52
C ILE A 48 5.67 5.68 3.14
N TRP A 49 4.44 6.05 3.45
CA TRP A 49 4.08 7.28 4.16
C TRP A 49 3.36 6.97 5.47
N HIS A 50 3.73 7.65 6.54
CA HIS A 50 2.99 7.57 7.81
C HIS A 50 1.80 8.55 7.81
N GLN A 51 0.71 8.19 8.49
CA GLN A 51 -0.54 8.97 8.58
C GLN A 51 -0.34 10.46 8.91
N ARG A 52 0.69 10.80 9.70
CA ARG A 52 1.00 12.20 10.05
C ARG A 52 1.54 13.04 8.88
N GLU A 53 2.01 12.40 7.81
CA GLU A 53 2.56 13.05 6.62
C GLU A 53 1.66 12.88 5.38
N ALA A 54 0.74 11.91 5.40
CA ALA A 54 -0.08 11.54 4.24
C ALA A 54 -1.36 12.37 4.06
N GLY A 55 -1.69 13.28 4.98
CA GLY A 55 -2.90 14.11 4.87
C GLY A 55 -4.23 13.33 4.90
N TYR A 56 -4.20 12.04 5.27
CA TYR A 56 -5.40 11.23 5.46
C TYR A 56 -6.11 11.71 6.72
N GLN A 57 -7.05 12.65 6.56
CA GLN A 57 -8.01 13.00 7.60
C GLN A 57 -8.98 11.84 7.78
N ASP A 58 -9.30 11.56 9.02
CA ASP A 58 -10.05 10.40 9.54
C ASP A 58 -11.56 10.43 9.14
N ASP A 59 -11.90 11.00 7.98
CA ASP A 59 -13.26 11.34 7.55
C ASP A 59 -13.78 10.48 6.37
N GLU A 60 -13.31 9.23 6.26
CA GLU A 60 -13.98 8.21 5.43
C GLU A 60 -14.10 6.88 6.20
N VAL A 61 -15.07 6.80 7.13
CA VAL A 61 -15.80 5.57 7.50
C VAL A 61 -17.24 5.92 7.87
#